data_AF-A0A380TDG0-F1
#
_entry.id   AF-A0A380TDG0-F1
#
_cell.length_a   1.000
_cell.length_b   1.000
_cell.length_c   1.000
_cell.angle_alpha   90.00
_cell.angle_beta   90.00
_cell.angle_gamma   90.00
#
_symmetry.space_group_name_H-M   'P 1'
#
loop_
_entity.id
_entity.type
_entity.pdbx_description
1 polymer ?
#
loop_
_entity_poly.entity_id
_entity_poly.type
_entity_poly.pdbx_seq_one_letter_code
_entity_poly.pdbx_strand_id
1 'polypeptide(L)'
;MGTSGIGTDLTEAEPDRLRPATGRAAARRASGRTFARTWLLSFAIAAVLAIPGNGVGADAGSGTGAGTAPSALQPHRAIYRLSLAKTAPRGDVAAADGSMFYRFAQGCDGWTVENRTVLHLTFQSGGEAETVWTFASWESADGLQFRFYTRYEQDGEMVERLAGRATLEGPGAAGTVTFSEPADRVIALPLGTLFPAEHIRAVTRAAERGEKSLETVVFDGASLDNPYLIHAVIKPLPQAQREQMAAKTNLPVMPAWLTHMAFFPYHQREPAPEFEIAAHYRADGIADRIIQYFSDFTLSVQLGEFEALARPDC
;
A
#
# COMPACT_ATOMS: atom_id res chain seq x y z
N MET A 1 39.11 -47.71 45.56
CA MET A 1 39.90 -47.51 46.80
C MET A 1 40.28 -46.04 46.85
N GLY A 2 40.08 -45.27 47.92
CA GLY A 2 39.32 -45.56 49.14
C GLY A 2 39.24 -44.35 50.08
N THR A 3 38.05 -44.13 50.66
CA THR A 3 37.77 -43.56 52.01
C THR A 3 38.42 -42.24 52.48
N SER A 4 37.56 -41.22 52.61
CA SER A 4 37.33 -40.38 53.81
C SER A 4 38.48 -39.70 54.58
N GLY A 5 38.30 -38.39 54.79
CA GLY A 5 38.80 -37.63 55.96
C GLY A 5 37.66 -36.74 56.51
N ILE A 6 37.55 -36.59 57.83
CA ILE A 6 36.45 -35.89 58.52
C ILE A 6 37.01 -35.06 59.70
N GLY A 7 36.45 -33.85 59.88
CA GLY A 7 36.48 -33.07 61.12
C GLY A 7 37.44 -31.88 61.17
N THR A 8 37.30 -30.90 62.07
CA THR A 8 36.13 -30.33 62.80
C THR A 8 36.65 -29.20 63.70
N ASP A 9 36.14 -27.98 63.55
CA ASP A 9 35.90 -26.94 64.58
C ASP A 9 35.29 -25.72 63.86
N LEU A 10 34.19 -25.06 64.26
CA LEU A 10 33.66 -24.61 65.56
C LEU A 10 34.25 -23.29 66.07
N THR A 11 33.49 -22.21 65.89
CA THR A 11 33.29 -21.14 66.89
C THR A 11 32.04 -20.31 66.53
N GLU A 12 31.32 -19.81 67.54
CA GLU A 12 30.01 -19.16 67.39
C GLU A 12 30.10 -17.65 67.16
N ALA A 13 29.13 -17.10 66.41
CA ALA A 13 28.70 -15.70 66.49
C ALA A 13 27.28 -15.52 65.91
N GLU A 14 26.26 -15.53 66.77
CA GLU A 14 24.90 -15.00 66.53
C GLU A 14 24.64 -13.87 67.55
N PRO A 15 23.62 -12.99 67.39
CA PRO A 15 22.74 -12.78 66.23
C PRO A 15 22.64 -11.29 65.79
N ASP A 16 21.85 -10.99 64.76
CA ASP A 16 20.60 -10.18 64.83
C ASP A 16 20.18 -9.56 63.46
N ARG A 17 18.86 -9.33 63.33
CA ARG A 17 18.10 -8.54 62.34
C ARG A 17 18.85 -7.88 61.18
N LEU A 18 18.54 -8.34 59.96
CA LEU A 18 17.52 -7.68 59.11
C LEU A 18 17.10 -8.56 57.92
N ARG A 19 15.78 -8.78 57.76
CA ARG A 19 15.19 -9.53 56.64
C ARG A 19 14.51 -8.57 55.66
N PRO A 20 14.99 -8.39 54.42
CA PRO A 20 14.16 -7.92 53.32
C PRO A 20 13.11 -8.98 53.02
N ALA A 21 11.84 -8.59 52.85
CA ALA A 21 10.79 -9.54 52.50
C ALA A 21 10.98 -10.06 51.07
N THR A 22 10.85 -11.38 50.87
CA THR A 22 10.90 -12.02 49.54
C THR A 22 9.62 -11.75 48.75
N GLY A 23 9.43 -10.50 48.32
CA GLY A 23 8.36 -10.05 47.43
C GLY A 23 8.57 -10.57 46.01
N ARG A 24 8.51 -11.90 45.82
CA ARG A 24 8.63 -12.55 44.51
C ARG A 24 7.37 -12.30 43.69
N ALA A 25 7.24 -11.10 43.16
CA ALA A 25 6.15 -10.67 42.30
C ALA A 25 6.11 -11.54 41.04
N ALA A 26 5.31 -12.61 41.09
CA ALA A 26 5.07 -13.46 39.94
C ALA A 26 4.32 -12.63 38.90
N ALA A 27 5.03 -12.21 37.84
CA ALA A 27 4.43 -11.61 36.67
C ALA A 27 3.37 -12.57 36.11
N ARG A 28 2.09 -12.26 36.38
CA ARG A 28 0.96 -13.06 35.90
C ARG A 28 0.94 -12.94 34.38
N ARG A 29 1.48 -13.93 33.67
CA ARG A 29 1.14 -14.16 32.27
C ARG A 29 -0.37 -14.30 32.19
N ALA A 30 -1.04 -13.26 31.69
CA ALA A 30 -2.46 -13.25 31.43
C ALA A 30 -2.75 -14.14 30.22
N SER A 31 -2.73 -15.46 30.44
CA SER A 31 -3.15 -16.44 29.45
C SER A 31 -4.64 -16.25 29.14
N GLY A 32 -4.99 -16.35 27.86
CA GLY A 32 -6.39 -16.49 27.44
C GLY A 32 -7.14 -15.20 27.11
N ARG A 33 -6.69 -14.48 26.08
CA ARG A 33 -7.55 -14.09 24.95
C ARG A 33 -6.70 -14.01 23.69
N THR A 34 -6.91 -14.95 22.77
CA THR A 34 -6.33 -14.92 21.43
C THR A 34 -6.96 -13.77 20.64
N PHE A 35 -6.27 -12.63 20.60
CA PHE A 35 -6.57 -11.53 19.67
C PHE A 35 -6.13 -11.89 18.23
N ALA A 36 -6.59 -13.06 17.76
CA ALA A 36 -6.39 -13.55 16.41
C ALA A 36 -7.38 -12.89 15.42
N ARG A 37 -7.35 -11.55 15.38
CA ARG A 37 -7.70 -10.76 14.20
C ARG A 37 -6.46 -9.94 13.88
N THR A 38 -5.59 -10.49 13.05
CA THR A 38 -4.41 -9.80 12.55
C THR A 38 -4.90 -8.58 11.79
N TRP A 39 -4.67 -7.38 12.33
CA TRP A 39 -5.00 -6.14 11.64
C TRP A 39 -3.97 -5.88 10.53
N LEU A 40 -4.07 -6.67 9.46
CA LEU A 40 -3.39 -6.44 8.20
C LEU A 40 -4.01 -5.20 7.55
N LEU A 41 -3.59 -4.03 8.03
CA LEU A 41 -3.90 -2.72 7.44
C LEU A 41 -3.33 -2.72 6.01
N SER A 42 -4.14 -3.20 5.06
CA SER A 42 -3.69 -3.51 3.71
C SER A 42 -3.40 -2.21 2.94
N PHE A 43 -2.17 -1.71 3.08
CA PHE A 43 -1.66 -0.52 2.40
C PHE A 43 -1.44 -0.82 0.90
N ALA A 44 -2.54 -0.96 0.17
CA ALA A 44 -2.61 -1.15 -1.27
C ALA A 44 -2.20 0.13 -2.02
N ILE A 45 -0.89 0.39 -2.11
CA ILE A 45 -0.34 1.61 -2.72
C ILE A 45 0.23 1.30 -4.11
N ALA A 46 -0.72 1.07 -5.02
CA ALA A 46 -0.54 0.83 -6.44
C ALA A 46 -0.48 2.15 -7.24
N ALA A 47 0.69 2.53 -7.79
CA ALA A 47 0.82 3.60 -8.81
C ALA A 47 1.52 3.11 -10.12
N VAL A 48 1.54 3.91 -11.21
CA VAL A 48 1.09 3.41 -12.55
C VAL A 48 1.75 3.99 -13.84
N LEU A 49 1.99 3.15 -14.88
CA LEU A 49 2.22 3.33 -16.36
C LEU A 49 2.47 1.91 -17.02
N ALA A 50 2.58 1.58 -18.34
CA ALA A 50 2.21 2.07 -19.70
C ALA A 50 2.95 1.32 -20.86
N ILE A 51 2.53 1.51 -22.12
CA ILE A 51 3.14 0.96 -23.36
C ILE A 51 3.63 2.07 -24.33
N PRO A 52 4.75 1.88 -25.07
CA PRO A 52 4.99 2.51 -26.38
C PRO A 52 4.54 1.60 -27.55
N GLY A 53 3.65 2.07 -28.42
CA GLY A 53 3.08 1.26 -29.51
C GLY A 53 3.54 1.64 -30.93
N ASN A 54 3.50 0.68 -31.86
CA ASN A 54 3.55 0.84 -33.32
C ASN A 54 2.82 -0.38 -33.93
N GLY A 55 1.63 -0.26 -34.52
CA GLY A 55 1.38 0.21 -35.90
C GLY A 55 0.63 -0.89 -36.69
N VAL A 56 0.19 -0.77 -37.95
CA VAL A 56 0.15 0.34 -38.92
C VAL A 56 -1.09 0.13 -39.83
N GLY A 57 -1.82 1.18 -40.20
CA GLY A 57 -2.94 1.12 -41.16
C GLY A 57 -3.52 2.51 -41.45
N ALA A 58 -4.01 2.76 -42.67
CA ALA A 58 -4.37 4.10 -43.15
C ALA A 58 -5.84 4.20 -43.58
N ASP A 59 -6.46 5.37 -43.40
CA ASP A 59 -6.86 6.22 -44.54
C ASP A 59 -7.22 7.65 -44.11
N ALA A 60 -7.42 8.56 -45.07
CA ALA A 60 -7.52 10.01 -44.83
C ALA A 60 -8.91 10.51 -44.39
N GLY A 61 -8.95 11.40 -43.38
CA GLY A 61 -10.14 12.12 -42.96
C GLY A 61 -9.81 13.39 -42.18
N SER A 62 -10.14 14.56 -42.73
CA SER A 62 -9.80 15.86 -42.14
C SER A 62 -10.68 16.23 -40.95
N GLY A 63 -10.18 16.01 -39.73
CA GLY A 63 -10.83 16.49 -38.50
C GLY A 63 -9.80 16.84 -37.42
N THR A 64 -9.65 18.12 -37.11
CA THR A 64 -8.84 18.62 -35.98
C THR A 64 -9.54 18.41 -34.65
N GLY A 65 -9.84 17.15 -34.33
CA GLY A 65 -10.01 16.75 -32.94
C GLY A 65 -8.68 16.93 -32.22
N ALA A 66 -8.69 17.60 -31.06
CA ALA A 66 -7.53 17.62 -30.19
C ALA A 66 -7.32 16.18 -29.69
N GLY A 67 -6.33 15.49 -30.26
CA GLY A 67 -5.98 14.14 -29.83
C GLY A 67 -5.48 14.18 -28.40
N THR A 68 -6.32 13.75 -27.46
CA THR A 68 -5.91 13.51 -26.07
C THR A 68 -4.80 12.47 -26.08
N ALA A 69 -3.56 12.92 -26.00
CA ALA A 69 -2.41 12.05 -25.84
C ALA A 69 -2.68 11.19 -24.58
N PRO A 70 -2.57 9.86 -24.66
CA PRO A 70 -3.01 8.98 -23.58
C PRO A 70 -2.21 9.32 -22.33
N SER A 71 -2.91 9.80 -21.28
CA SER A 71 -2.35 10.41 -20.07
C SER A 71 -0.95 9.86 -19.73
N ALA A 72 0.07 10.62 -20.13
CA ALA A 72 1.45 10.15 -20.14
C ALA A 72 2.05 10.35 -18.74
N LEU A 73 1.65 9.48 -17.81
CA LEU A 73 1.99 9.59 -16.41
C LEU A 73 3.51 9.75 -16.22
N GLN A 74 3.93 10.39 -15.14
CA GLN A 74 5.31 10.79 -14.94
C GLN A 74 6.06 9.79 -14.04
N PRO A 75 7.17 9.18 -14.51
CA PRO A 75 8.12 8.49 -13.62
C PRO A 75 8.59 9.45 -12.52
N HIS A 76 8.52 9.04 -11.26
CA HIS A 76 8.83 9.92 -10.14
C HIS A 76 9.30 9.17 -8.89
N ARG A 77 9.99 9.89 -8.02
CA ARG A 77 10.30 9.51 -6.65
C ARG A 77 9.71 10.55 -5.71
N ALA A 78 9.18 10.11 -4.58
CA ALA A 78 8.49 10.96 -3.64
C ALA A 78 8.67 10.45 -2.20
N ILE A 79 8.67 11.38 -1.25
CA ILE A 79 8.53 11.08 0.18
C ILE A 79 7.28 11.78 0.68
N TYR A 80 6.36 11.01 1.23
CA TYR A 80 5.12 11.51 1.80
C TYR A 80 5.19 11.47 3.32
N ARG A 81 4.62 12.50 3.96
CA ARG A 81 4.35 12.49 5.41
C ARG A 81 3.01 11.81 5.68
N LEU A 82 2.99 10.94 6.67
CA LEU A 82 1.78 10.31 7.20
C LEU A 82 1.35 11.03 8.48
N SER A 83 0.05 11.22 8.67
CA SER A 83 -0.52 11.74 9.92
C SER A 83 -1.99 11.34 10.11
N LEU A 84 -2.41 11.18 11.36
CA LEU A 84 -3.81 10.94 11.73
C LEU A 84 -4.70 12.11 11.26
N ALA A 85 -5.68 11.81 10.41
CA ALA A 85 -6.67 12.79 9.96
C ALA A 85 -7.91 12.82 10.85
N LYS A 86 -8.30 11.65 11.39
CA LYS A 86 -9.51 11.46 12.21
C LYS A 86 -9.46 10.13 12.96
N THR A 87 -9.96 10.07 14.18
CA THR A 87 -10.27 8.81 14.90
C THR A 87 -11.70 8.35 14.62
N ALA A 88 -11.96 7.05 14.59
CA ALA A 88 -13.33 6.54 14.63
C ALA A 88 -13.89 6.63 16.06
N PRO A 89 -15.20 6.86 16.28
CA PRO A 89 -15.80 6.92 17.63
C PRO A 89 -15.72 5.63 18.47
N ARG A 90 -15.11 4.57 17.95
CA ARG A 90 -14.89 3.27 18.62
C ARG A 90 -13.51 2.65 18.34
N GLY A 91 -12.62 3.34 17.61
CA GLY A 91 -11.27 2.85 17.33
C GLY A 91 -10.32 3.14 18.50
N ASP A 92 -9.33 2.27 18.72
CA ASP A 92 -8.34 2.43 19.81
C ASP A 92 -7.17 3.36 19.40
N VAL A 93 -7.07 3.82 18.15
CA VAL A 93 -5.98 4.72 17.73
C VAL A 93 -6.18 6.13 18.32
N ALA A 94 -5.15 6.65 18.98
CA ALA A 94 -5.09 7.98 19.58
C ALA A 94 -4.20 8.94 18.79
N ALA A 95 -3.05 8.47 18.32
CA ALA A 95 -2.15 9.17 17.41
C ALA A 95 -1.64 8.24 16.31
N ALA A 96 -1.29 8.81 15.17
CA ALA A 96 -0.67 8.09 14.06
C ALA A 96 0.19 9.08 13.26
N ASP A 97 1.46 8.74 13.02
CA ASP A 97 2.35 9.52 12.16
C ASP A 97 3.50 8.66 11.59
N GLY A 98 4.17 9.18 10.56
CA GLY A 98 5.29 8.48 9.93
C GLY A 98 5.61 9.01 8.54
N SER A 99 6.16 8.14 7.70
CA SER A 99 6.54 8.50 6.33
C SER A 99 6.40 7.34 5.35
N MET A 100 6.25 7.68 4.07
CA MET A 100 6.22 6.73 2.97
C MET A 100 7.21 7.16 1.90
N PHE A 101 8.23 6.33 1.68
CA PHE A 101 9.02 6.35 0.46
C PHE A 101 8.19 5.75 -0.68
N TYR A 102 8.20 6.41 -1.83
CA TYR A 102 7.58 5.91 -3.05
C TYR A 102 8.48 6.19 -4.25
N ARG A 103 8.79 5.16 -5.05
CA ARG A 103 9.46 5.28 -6.34
C ARG A 103 8.64 4.56 -7.40
N PHE A 104 8.45 5.23 -8.52
CA PHE A 104 7.76 4.71 -9.67
C PHE A 104 8.54 5.02 -10.95
N ALA A 105 9.05 3.99 -11.64
CA ALA A 105 10.04 4.19 -12.70
C ALA A 105 9.79 3.34 -13.94
N GLN A 106 10.12 3.92 -15.10
CA GLN A 106 10.02 3.32 -16.43
C GLN A 106 11.24 2.45 -16.75
N GLY A 107 11.00 1.21 -17.19
CA GLY A 107 11.92 0.42 -18.01
C GLY A 107 11.42 0.36 -19.46
N CYS A 108 12.17 -0.30 -20.34
CA CYS A 108 11.75 -0.53 -21.73
C CYS A 108 10.70 -1.65 -21.85
N ASP A 109 10.72 -2.59 -20.91
CA ASP A 109 9.90 -3.79 -20.86
C ASP A 109 8.69 -3.68 -19.92
N GLY A 110 8.65 -2.63 -19.09
CA GLY A 110 7.70 -2.53 -17.99
C GLY A 110 8.05 -1.46 -16.97
N TRP A 111 7.50 -1.63 -15.77
CA TRP A 111 7.32 -0.57 -14.78
C TRP A 111 7.60 -1.07 -13.37
N THR A 112 8.45 -0.36 -12.65
CA THR A 112 8.84 -0.72 -11.28
C THR A 112 8.17 0.18 -10.25
N VAL A 113 7.47 -0.44 -9.29
CA VAL A 113 7.03 0.20 -8.05
C VAL A 113 7.97 -0.21 -6.93
N GLU A 114 8.41 0.74 -6.12
CA GLU A 114 8.97 0.50 -4.79
C GLU A 114 8.24 1.40 -3.79
N ASN A 115 7.71 0.81 -2.72
CA ASN A 115 7.12 1.53 -1.59
C ASN A 115 7.75 1.01 -0.29
N ARG A 116 8.12 1.93 0.59
CA ARG A 116 8.35 1.60 2.00
C ARG A 116 7.64 2.62 2.88
N THR A 117 6.60 2.16 3.56
CA THR A 117 5.82 2.94 4.52
C THR A 117 6.20 2.52 5.94
N VAL A 118 6.51 3.52 6.78
CA VAL A 118 6.69 3.37 8.23
C VAL A 118 5.64 4.23 8.91
N LEU A 119 4.87 3.63 9.81
CA LEU A 119 3.77 4.28 10.53
C LEU A 119 3.82 3.86 11.99
N HIS A 120 4.01 4.84 12.87
CA HIS A 120 3.90 4.70 14.32
C HIS A 120 2.44 4.94 14.72
N LEU A 121 1.93 4.13 15.65
CA LEU A 121 0.59 4.22 16.21
C LEU A 121 0.68 4.33 17.73
N THR A 122 -0.03 5.28 18.33
CA THR A 122 -0.28 5.34 19.78
C THR A 122 -1.74 5.04 20.03
N PHE A 123 -2.05 4.20 21.02
CA PHE A 123 -3.41 3.75 21.33
C PHE A 123 -4.01 4.47 22.56
N GLN A 124 -5.34 4.56 22.65
CA GLN A 124 -6.05 5.16 23.81
C GLN A 124 -5.80 4.33 25.09
N SER A 125 -5.55 3.03 24.92
CA SER A 125 -5.07 2.10 25.93
C SER A 125 -3.66 2.39 26.48
N GLY A 126 -2.92 3.33 25.88
CA GLY A 126 -1.57 3.73 26.30
C GLY A 126 -0.44 2.84 25.77
N GLY A 127 -0.75 1.92 24.86
CA GLY A 127 0.26 1.19 24.08
C GLY A 127 0.74 1.99 22.86
N GLU A 128 1.85 1.54 22.28
CA GLU A 128 2.40 2.02 21.01
C GLU A 128 2.72 0.81 20.11
N ALA A 129 2.74 1.01 18.80
CA ALA A 129 3.24 0.03 17.83
C ALA A 129 3.93 0.72 16.64
N GLU A 130 5.01 0.13 16.14
CA GLU A 130 5.58 0.45 14.82
C GLU A 130 5.05 -0.53 13.77
N THR A 131 4.56 0.00 12.65
CA THR A 131 4.17 -0.79 11.48
C THR A 131 5.02 -0.42 10.27
N VAL A 132 5.55 -1.43 9.58
CA VAL A 132 6.43 -1.27 8.43
C VAL A 132 5.90 -2.11 7.28
N TRP A 133 5.51 -1.44 6.20
CA TRP A 133 5.02 -2.05 4.97
C TRP A 133 6.05 -1.81 3.87
N THR A 134 6.57 -2.87 3.27
CA THR A 134 7.47 -2.79 2.11
C THR A 134 6.84 -3.53 0.95
N PHE A 135 6.60 -2.82 -0.15
CA PHE A 135 6.02 -3.36 -1.37
C PHE A 135 6.96 -3.09 -2.55
N ALA A 136 7.13 -4.07 -3.42
CA ALA A 136 7.85 -3.91 -4.68
C ALA A 136 7.13 -4.68 -5.78
N SER A 137 7.00 -4.09 -6.97
CA SER A 137 6.43 -4.78 -8.12
C SER A 137 7.16 -4.46 -9.43
N TRP A 138 6.95 -5.35 -10.40
CA TRP A 138 7.20 -5.08 -11.81
C TRP A 138 5.95 -5.45 -12.60
N GLU A 139 5.50 -4.56 -13.46
CA GLU A 139 4.40 -4.78 -14.41
C GLU A 139 4.94 -4.65 -15.82
N SER A 140 4.65 -5.61 -16.72
CA SER A 140 5.08 -5.52 -18.11
C SER A 140 4.40 -4.34 -18.81
N ALA A 141 5.07 -3.78 -19.81
CA ALA A 141 4.57 -2.60 -20.52
C ALA A 141 3.15 -2.84 -21.06
N ASP A 142 2.91 -4.02 -21.66
CA ASP A 142 1.63 -4.49 -22.21
C ASP A 142 0.52 -4.78 -21.18
N GLY A 143 0.81 -4.69 -19.88
CA GLY A 143 -0.13 -4.97 -18.80
C GLY A 143 -0.53 -6.45 -18.67
N LEU A 144 0.18 -7.39 -19.32
CA LEU A 144 -0.16 -8.81 -19.33
C LEU A 144 0.57 -9.65 -18.26
N GLN A 145 1.64 -9.12 -17.68
CA GLN A 145 2.42 -9.80 -16.64
C GLN A 145 2.67 -8.86 -15.46
N PHE A 146 2.49 -9.39 -14.25
CA PHE A 146 2.74 -8.66 -13.02
C PHE A 146 3.52 -9.52 -12.04
N ARG A 147 4.45 -8.92 -11.32
CA ARG A 147 5.28 -9.54 -10.30
C ARG A 147 5.20 -8.69 -9.05
N PHE A 148 4.95 -9.29 -7.90
CA PHE A 148 4.77 -8.57 -6.65
C PHE A 148 5.55 -9.22 -5.50
N TYR A 149 5.94 -8.38 -4.56
CA TYR A 149 6.50 -8.71 -3.26
C TYR A 149 5.96 -7.72 -2.24
N THR A 150 5.35 -8.24 -1.17
CA THR A 150 4.78 -7.48 -0.07
C THR A 150 5.33 -8.06 1.23
N ARG A 151 5.80 -7.21 2.14
CA ARG A 151 6.26 -7.59 3.47
C ARG A 151 5.69 -6.64 4.51
N TYR A 152 5.03 -7.20 5.51
CA TYR A 152 4.55 -6.49 6.69
C TYR A 152 5.37 -6.91 7.91
N GLU A 153 5.93 -5.92 8.60
CA GLU A 153 6.58 -6.07 9.90
C GLU A 153 5.82 -5.22 10.93
N GLN A 154 5.63 -5.75 12.13
CA GLN A 154 5.10 -5.01 13.27
C GLN A 154 6.09 -5.13 14.44
N ASP A 155 6.48 -4.02 15.04
CA ASP A 155 7.40 -3.96 16.19
C ASP A 155 8.74 -4.71 15.95
N GLY A 156 9.16 -4.78 14.68
CA GLY A 156 10.34 -5.51 14.20
C GLY A 156 10.12 -7.00 13.89
N GLU A 157 8.98 -7.58 14.23
CA GLU A 157 8.63 -8.97 13.88
C GLU A 157 7.92 -9.05 12.52
N MET A 158 8.27 -10.05 11.70
CA MET A 158 7.64 -10.27 10.39
C MET A 158 6.28 -10.94 10.58
N VAL A 159 5.21 -10.25 10.19
CA VAL A 159 3.82 -10.69 10.37
C VAL A 159 3.27 -11.36 9.10
N GLU A 160 3.51 -10.74 7.94
CA GLU A 160 3.09 -11.30 6.65
C GLU A 160 4.15 -11.06 5.57
N ARG A 161 4.22 -11.99 4.61
CA ARG A 161 5.03 -11.87 3.41
C ARG A 161 4.33 -12.55 2.24
N LEU A 162 3.96 -11.76 1.23
CA LEU A 162 3.32 -12.22 0.00
C LEU A 162 4.28 -12.03 -1.16
N ALA A 163 4.41 -13.03 -2.03
CA ALA A 163 5.23 -12.91 -3.24
C ALA A 163 4.67 -13.82 -4.33
N GLY A 164 4.69 -13.35 -5.57
CA GLY A 164 4.16 -14.13 -6.69
C GLY A 164 4.29 -13.47 -8.05
N ARG A 165 3.61 -14.09 -9.01
CA ARG A 165 3.43 -13.59 -10.37
C ARG A 165 1.97 -13.74 -10.78
N ALA A 166 1.46 -12.78 -11.53
CA ALA A 166 0.17 -12.86 -12.19
C ALA A 166 0.36 -12.68 -13.70
N THR A 167 -0.47 -13.38 -14.47
CA THR A 167 -0.46 -13.35 -15.94
C THR A 167 -1.87 -13.33 -16.49
N LEU A 168 -2.15 -12.44 -17.43
CA LEU A 168 -3.39 -12.42 -18.21
C LEU A 168 -3.18 -13.17 -19.55
N GLU A 169 -4.22 -13.81 -20.06
CA GLU A 169 -4.17 -14.51 -21.36
C GLU A 169 -4.13 -13.55 -22.57
N GLY A 170 -4.37 -12.26 -22.33
CA GLY A 170 -4.40 -11.18 -23.31
C GLY A 170 -5.06 -9.93 -22.72
N PRO A 171 -5.08 -8.79 -23.46
CA PRO A 171 -5.62 -7.54 -22.94
C PRO A 171 -7.10 -7.65 -22.55
N GLY A 172 -7.40 -7.48 -21.27
CA GLY A 172 -8.76 -7.64 -20.72
C GLY A 172 -9.27 -9.08 -20.65
N ALA A 173 -8.44 -10.09 -20.94
CA ALA A 173 -8.78 -11.50 -20.82
C ALA A 173 -8.90 -11.93 -19.34
N ALA A 174 -9.17 -13.22 -19.12
CA ALA A 174 -8.96 -13.84 -17.81
C ALA A 174 -7.46 -14.02 -17.55
N GLY A 175 -7.10 -14.47 -16.34
CA GLY A 175 -5.71 -14.73 -15.98
C GLY A 175 -5.54 -15.64 -14.77
N THR A 176 -4.32 -15.72 -14.26
CA THR A 176 -3.97 -16.53 -13.10
C THR A 176 -2.86 -15.87 -12.30
N VAL A 177 -2.92 -16.00 -10.97
CA VAL A 177 -1.87 -15.64 -10.02
C VAL A 177 -1.29 -16.92 -9.44
N THR A 178 0.04 -17.05 -9.46
CA THR A 178 0.78 -18.09 -8.75
C THR A 178 1.65 -17.43 -7.68
N PHE A 179 1.35 -17.71 -6.41
CA PHE A 179 2.14 -17.26 -5.28
C PHE A 179 3.33 -18.20 -5.08
N SER A 180 4.52 -17.63 -4.92
CA SER A 180 5.65 -18.32 -4.32
C SER A 180 5.57 -18.27 -2.79
N GLU A 181 4.92 -17.24 -2.24
CA GLU A 181 4.78 -17.02 -0.79
C GLU A 181 3.38 -16.43 -0.51
N PRO A 182 2.50 -17.10 0.26
CA PRO A 182 2.59 -18.51 0.64
C PRO A 182 2.67 -19.42 -0.60
N ALA A 183 3.49 -20.48 -0.52
CA ALA A 183 3.72 -21.38 -1.65
C ALA A 183 2.45 -22.13 -2.08
N ASP A 184 2.44 -22.58 -3.34
CA ASP A 184 1.41 -23.42 -3.96
C ASP A 184 -0.02 -22.84 -3.99
N ARG A 185 -0.22 -21.58 -3.56
CA ARG A 185 -1.49 -20.87 -3.71
C ARG A 185 -1.62 -20.33 -5.15
N VAL A 186 -2.69 -20.74 -5.82
CA VAL A 186 -3.08 -20.26 -7.16
C VAL A 186 -4.44 -19.59 -7.06
N ILE A 187 -4.62 -18.44 -7.71
CA ILE A 187 -5.89 -17.70 -7.80
C ILE A 187 -6.22 -17.42 -9.27
N ALA A 188 -7.44 -17.68 -9.71
CA ALA A 188 -7.90 -17.29 -11.05
C ALA A 188 -8.29 -15.82 -11.07
N LEU A 189 -7.83 -15.06 -12.07
CA LEU A 189 -8.23 -13.68 -12.29
C LEU A 189 -9.42 -13.61 -13.25
N PRO A 190 -10.51 -12.90 -12.91
CA PRO A 190 -11.67 -12.75 -13.79
C PRO A 190 -11.34 -11.91 -15.03
N LEU A 191 -12.20 -12.05 -16.05
CA LEU A 191 -12.20 -11.21 -17.25
C LEU A 191 -12.16 -9.72 -16.88
N GLY A 192 -11.34 -8.93 -17.57
CA GLY A 192 -11.23 -7.49 -17.34
C GLY A 192 -10.44 -7.09 -16.10
N THR A 193 -9.68 -8.00 -15.49
CA THR A 193 -8.72 -7.66 -14.44
C THR A 193 -7.62 -6.76 -15.01
N LEU A 194 -7.34 -5.66 -14.32
CA LEU A 194 -6.17 -4.81 -14.53
C LEU A 194 -5.13 -5.09 -13.44
N PHE A 195 -3.86 -4.88 -13.77
CA PHE A 195 -2.82 -4.70 -12.77
C PHE A 195 -2.73 -3.21 -12.39
N PRO A 196 -2.00 -2.83 -11.31
CA PRO A 196 -1.83 -1.44 -10.88
C PRO A 196 -1.66 -0.48 -12.05
N ALA A 197 -0.70 -0.76 -12.92
CA ALA A 197 -0.10 0.17 -13.85
C ALA A 197 -0.89 0.38 -15.16
N GLU A 198 -2.03 -0.31 -15.33
CA GLU A 198 -3.15 0.11 -16.18
C GLU A 198 -4.38 0.63 -15.41
N HIS A 199 -4.55 0.36 -14.11
CA HIS A 199 -5.70 0.85 -13.31
C HIS A 199 -5.76 2.38 -13.21
N ILE A 200 -4.74 3.08 -12.68
CA ILE A 200 -4.80 4.56 -12.64
C ILE A 200 -4.83 5.13 -14.07
N ARG A 201 -4.32 4.44 -15.09
CA ARG A 201 -4.50 4.86 -16.49
C ARG A 201 -5.97 4.82 -16.89
N ALA A 202 -6.71 3.78 -16.49
CA ALA A 202 -8.15 3.72 -16.72
C ALA A 202 -8.84 4.90 -16.01
N VAL A 203 -8.48 5.17 -14.75
CA VAL A 203 -9.01 6.30 -13.95
C VAL A 203 -8.69 7.67 -14.57
N THR A 204 -7.44 7.96 -14.95
CA THR A 204 -7.06 9.25 -15.56
C THR A 204 -7.68 9.41 -16.95
N ARG A 205 -7.65 8.37 -17.80
CA ARG A 205 -8.29 8.42 -19.13
C ARG A 205 -9.81 8.61 -19.02
N ALA A 206 -10.47 8.01 -18.02
CA ALA A 206 -11.88 8.27 -17.71
C ALA A 206 -12.11 9.74 -17.30
N ALA A 207 -11.26 10.23 -16.39
CA ALA A 207 -11.31 11.60 -15.88
C ALA A 207 -11.07 12.66 -16.98
N GLU A 208 -10.19 12.39 -17.94
CA GLU A 208 -9.94 13.19 -19.15
C GLU A 208 -11.12 13.20 -20.12
N ARG A 209 -11.84 12.07 -20.26
CA ARG A 209 -13.10 11.99 -21.02
C ARG A 209 -14.29 12.64 -20.31
N GLY A 210 -14.12 13.13 -19.08
CA GLY A 210 -15.17 13.74 -18.27
C GLY A 210 -16.13 12.74 -17.61
N GLU A 211 -15.74 11.46 -17.54
CA GLU A 211 -16.49 10.44 -16.80
C GLU A 211 -16.44 10.74 -15.29
N LYS A 212 -17.57 10.49 -14.61
CA LYS A 212 -17.75 10.82 -13.19
C LYS A 212 -17.55 9.62 -12.28
N SER A 213 -17.47 8.43 -12.85
CA SER A 213 -17.17 7.20 -12.15
C SER A 213 -16.58 6.17 -13.11
N LEU A 214 -15.88 5.19 -12.55
CA LEU A 214 -15.30 4.06 -13.25
C LEU A 214 -15.39 2.84 -12.33
N GLU A 215 -15.69 1.67 -12.90
CA GLU A 215 -15.62 0.39 -12.20
C GLU A 215 -14.58 -0.49 -12.90
N THR A 216 -13.68 -1.12 -12.13
CA THR A 216 -12.65 -2.04 -12.64
C THR A 216 -12.41 -3.17 -11.65
N VAL A 217 -11.94 -4.32 -12.13
CA VAL A 217 -11.35 -5.35 -11.27
C VAL A 217 -9.84 -5.16 -11.29
N VAL A 218 -9.20 -5.19 -10.13
CA VAL A 218 -7.75 -4.98 -9.99
C VAL A 218 -7.11 -6.07 -9.15
N PHE A 219 -5.97 -6.58 -9.60
CA PHE A 219 -5.06 -7.40 -8.80
C PHE A 219 -3.80 -6.59 -8.47
N ASP A 220 -3.61 -6.18 -7.21
CA ASP A 220 -2.46 -5.36 -6.79
C ASP A 220 -1.34 -6.14 -6.07
N GLY A 221 -1.63 -7.36 -5.59
CA GLY A 221 -0.68 -8.20 -4.85
C GLY A 221 -0.37 -7.75 -3.41
N ALA A 222 -1.06 -6.73 -2.89
CA ALA A 222 -0.85 -6.18 -1.55
C ALA A 222 -1.57 -6.96 -0.43
N SER A 223 -2.61 -7.74 -0.78
CA SER A 223 -3.39 -8.57 0.16
C SER A 223 -3.80 -9.91 -0.46
N LEU A 224 -4.07 -10.92 0.38
CA LEU A 224 -4.66 -12.21 0.02
C LEU A 224 -6.16 -12.17 -0.32
N ASP A 225 -6.84 -11.03 -0.12
CA ASP A 225 -8.25 -10.81 -0.50
C ASP A 225 -8.42 -10.42 -1.99
N ASN A 226 -7.30 -10.16 -2.67
CA ASN A 226 -7.25 -9.86 -4.10
C ASN A 226 -7.87 -10.97 -4.99
N PRO A 227 -8.41 -10.61 -6.17
CA PRO A 227 -8.55 -9.26 -6.71
C PRO A 227 -9.68 -8.45 -6.06
N TYR A 228 -9.59 -7.13 -6.11
CA TYR A 228 -10.63 -6.20 -5.68
C TYR A 228 -11.49 -5.74 -6.85
N LEU A 229 -12.80 -5.65 -6.66
CA LEU A 229 -13.64 -4.74 -7.45
C LEU A 229 -13.44 -3.33 -6.89
N ILE A 230 -13.03 -2.38 -7.73
CA ILE A 230 -12.85 -0.98 -7.37
C ILE A 230 -13.92 -0.15 -8.06
N HIS A 231 -14.76 0.52 -7.27
CA HIS A 231 -15.65 1.57 -7.77
C HIS A 231 -15.06 2.94 -7.43
N ALA A 232 -14.64 3.67 -8.47
CA ALA A 232 -14.07 5.01 -8.38
C ALA A 232 -15.11 6.08 -8.73
N VAL A 233 -15.18 7.15 -7.94
CA VAL A 233 -15.95 8.38 -8.22
C VAL A 233 -14.96 9.52 -8.46
N ILE A 234 -15.14 10.25 -9.57
CA ILE A 234 -14.15 11.16 -10.15
C ILE A 234 -14.71 12.59 -10.20
N LYS A 235 -13.92 13.56 -9.71
CA LYS A 235 -14.30 14.99 -9.68
C LYS A 235 -13.11 15.90 -10.01
N PRO A 236 -13.19 16.78 -11.03
CA PRO A 236 -12.13 17.74 -11.34
C PRO A 236 -11.77 18.65 -10.15
N LEU A 237 -10.47 18.90 -9.95
CA LEU A 237 -9.98 19.81 -8.92
C LEU A 237 -10.08 21.30 -9.34
N PRO A 238 -10.40 22.22 -8.42
CA PRO A 238 -10.32 23.65 -8.64
C PRO A 238 -8.94 24.11 -9.12
N GLN A 239 -8.89 25.17 -9.94
CA GLN A 239 -7.65 25.75 -10.49
C GLN A 239 -6.57 25.96 -9.42
N ALA A 240 -6.92 26.60 -8.29
CA ALA A 240 -6.00 26.86 -7.19
C ALA A 240 -5.38 25.59 -6.56
N GLN A 241 -6.07 24.45 -6.59
CA GLN A 241 -5.51 23.18 -6.11
C GLN A 241 -4.56 22.59 -7.15
N ARG A 242 -4.88 22.69 -8.44
CA ARG A 242 -4.00 22.26 -9.54
C ARG A 242 -2.71 23.08 -9.60
N GLU A 243 -2.78 24.37 -9.28
CA GLU A 243 -1.63 25.26 -9.09
C GLU A 243 -0.78 24.88 -7.88
N GLN A 244 -1.40 24.49 -6.75
CA GLN A 244 -0.67 23.98 -5.58
C GLN A 244 0.05 22.66 -5.88
N MET A 245 -0.59 21.72 -6.59
CA MET A 245 0.03 20.47 -7.01
C MET A 245 1.24 20.71 -7.93
N ALA A 246 1.13 21.66 -8.87
CA ALA A 246 2.22 22.08 -9.75
C ALA A 246 3.39 22.70 -8.98
N ALA A 247 3.10 23.62 -8.05
CA ALA A 247 4.12 24.27 -7.23
C ALA A 247 4.89 23.27 -6.32
N LYS A 248 4.19 22.30 -5.71
CA LYS A 248 4.80 21.24 -4.89
C LYS A 248 5.74 20.32 -5.69
N THR A 249 5.45 20.10 -6.96
CA THR A 249 6.17 19.14 -7.82
C THR A 249 7.21 19.80 -8.72
N ASN A 250 7.24 21.14 -8.78
CA ASN A 250 7.98 21.91 -9.78
C ASN A 250 7.69 21.47 -11.23
N LEU A 251 6.44 21.04 -11.49
CA LEU A 251 5.95 20.63 -12.81
C LEU A 251 4.90 21.60 -13.35
N PRO A 252 4.64 21.63 -14.67
CA PRO A 252 3.55 22.41 -15.24
C PRO A 252 2.18 22.14 -14.60
N VAL A 253 1.30 23.14 -14.62
CA VAL A 253 -0.11 22.98 -14.22
C VAL A 253 -0.81 22.10 -15.25
N MET A 254 -1.38 20.99 -14.79
CA MET A 254 -2.13 20.04 -15.60
C MET A 254 -3.58 19.92 -15.10
N PRO A 255 -4.48 19.26 -15.85
CA PRO A 255 -5.71 18.70 -15.29
C PRO A 255 -5.39 17.77 -14.10
N ALA A 256 -6.28 17.74 -13.12
CA ALA A 256 -6.19 16.87 -11.95
C ALA A 256 -7.58 16.68 -11.34
N TRP A 257 -7.78 15.55 -10.64
CA TRP A 257 -9.07 15.14 -10.10
C TRP A 257 -8.93 14.58 -8.68
N LEU A 258 -9.96 14.82 -7.87
CA LEU A 258 -10.24 14.03 -6.68
C LEU A 258 -10.90 12.72 -7.15
N THR A 259 -10.29 11.60 -6.79
CA THR A 259 -10.84 10.26 -7.02
C THR A 259 -11.12 9.60 -5.68
N HIS A 260 -12.37 9.22 -5.43
CA HIS A 260 -12.77 8.42 -4.25
C HIS A 260 -13.01 6.98 -4.69
N MET A 261 -12.24 6.04 -4.15
CA MET A 261 -12.21 4.64 -4.59
C MET A 261 -12.60 3.74 -3.43
N ALA A 262 -13.62 2.92 -3.63
CA ALA A 262 -14.08 1.92 -2.66
C ALA A 262 -13.70 0.51 -3.15
N PHE A 263 -13.06 -0.27 -2.28
CA PHE A 263 -12.44 -1.56 -2.63
C PHE A 263 -13.22 -2.71 -2.01
N PHE A 264 -13.73 -3.63 -2.85
CA PHE A 264 -14.55 -4.77 -2.43
C PHE A 264 -13.86 -6.08 -2.84
N PRO A 265 -13.59 -7.03 -1.93
CA PRO A 265 -12.99 -8.32 -2.30
C PRO A 265 -13.88 -9.08 -3.30
N TYR A 266 -13.42 -9.25 -4.55
CA TYR A 266 -14.25 -9.63 -5.69
C TYR A 266 -15.01 -10.95 -5.48
N HIS A 267 -14.39 -11.90 -4.78
CA HIS A 267 -14.95 -13.22 -4.52
C HIS A 267 -15.85 -13.30 -3.28
N GLN A 268 -15.79 -12.34 -2.35
CA GLN A 268 -16.47 -12.43 -1.05
C GLN A 268 -17.90 -11.85 -1.09
N ARG A 269 -18.19 -10.94 -2.03
CA ARG A 269 -19.53 -10.35 -2.26
C ARG A 269 -20.14 -9.61 -1.06
N GLU A 270 -19.30 -9.06 -0.19
CA GLU A 270 -19.75 -8.21 0.91
C GLU A 270 -20.36 -6.89 0.37
N PRO A 271 -21.42 -6.35 1.02
CA PRO A 271 -22.12 -5.15 0.56
C PRO A 271 -21.42 -3.84 0.98
N ALA A 272 -20.38 -3.93 1.82
CA ALA A 272 -19.54 -2.81 2.24
C ALA A 272 -18.11 -3.00 1.68
N PRO A 273 -17.39 -1.92 1.38
CA PRO A 273 -15.98 -2.02 1.01
C PRO A 273 -15.12 -2.41 2.22
N GLU A 274 -14.01 -3.10 1.96
CA GLU A 274 -13.00 -3.42 2.98
C GLU A 274 -12.27 -2.14 3.42
N PHE A 275 -11.97 -1.26 2.46
CA PHE A 275 -11.40 0.07 2.70
C PHE A 275 -11.78 1.06 1.58
N GLU A 276 -11.65 2.35 1.87
CA GLU A 276 -11.82 3.42 0.88
C GLU A 276 -10.57 4.33 0.82
N ILE A 277 -10.31 4.91 -0.35
CA ILE A 277 -9.19 5.83 -0.58
C ILE A 277 -9.68 7.07 -1.35
N ALA A 278 -9.43 8.27 -0.81
CA ALA A 278 -9.48 9.51 -1.57
C ALA A 278 -8.08 9.89 -2.06
N ALA A 279 -7.89 10.19 -3.34
CA ALA A 279 -6.62 10.67 -3.87
C ALA A 279 -6.80 11.90 -4.76
N HIS A 280 -5.81 12.79 -4.76
CA HIS A 280 -5.68 13.86 -5.74
C HIS A 280 -4.69 13.44 -6.83
N TYR A 281 -5.17 12.95 -7.98
CA TYR A 281 -4.30 12.61 -9.11
C TYR A 281 -4.23 13.73 -10.13
N ARG A 282 -3.01 14.12 -10.52
CA ARG A 282 -2.74 14.85 -11.78
C ARG A 282 -3.02 13.93 -12.97
N ALA A 283 -3.20 14.51 -14.16
CA ALA A 283 -3.24 13.77 -15.43
C ALA A 283 -1.94 12.98 -15.69
N ASP A 284 -0.81 13.42 -15.13
CA ASP A 284 0.44 12.66 -15.14
C ASP A 284 0.56 11.65 -13.98
N GLY A 285 -0.55 11.25 -13.34
CA GLY A 285 -0.64 10.15 -12.37
C GLY A 285 0.00 10.41 -11.01
N ILE A 286 0.69 11.54 -10.82
CA ILE A 286 1.27 11.93 -9.54
C ILE A 286 0.15 12.27 -8.55
N ALA A 287 0.25 11.73 -7.33
CA ALA A 287 -0.59 12.10 -6.20
C ALA A 287 0.08 13.16 -5.32
N ASP A 288 -0.62 14.26 -4.97
CA ASP A 288 -0.11 15.23 -3.98
C ASP A 288 -0.66 14.97 -2.55
N ARG A 289 -1.77 14.25 -2.48
CA ARG A 289 -2.54 13.96 -1.27
C ARG A 289 -3.32 12.67 -1.46
N ILE A 290 -3.26 11.80 -0.45
CA ILE A 290 -4.10 10.61 -0.32
C ILE A 290 -4.71 10.61 1.08
N ILE A 291 -5.98 10.23 1.22
CA ILE A 291 -6.66 9.95 2.48
C ILE A 291 -7.08 8.48 2.44
N GLN A 292 -6.75 7.71 3.47
CA GLN A 292 -7.12 6.30 3.58
C GLN A 292 -8.11 6.15 4.74
N TYR A 293 -9.24 5.50 4.47
CA TYR A 293 -10.32 5.30 5.43
C TYR A 293 -10.33 3.84 5.88
N PHE A 294 -9.80 3.61 7.09
CA PHE A 294 -9.92 2.35 7.80
C PHE A 294 -11.11 2.40 8.78
N SER A 295 -11.59 1.24 9.23
CA SER A 295 -12.71 1.13 10.18
C SER A 295 -12.52 1.93 11.47
N ASP A 296 -11.27 1.99 11.96
CA ASP A 296 -10.92 2.52 13.28
C ASP A 296 -10.31 3.94 13.23
N PHE A 297 -9.76 4.36 12.08
CA PHE A 297 -9.15 5.68 11.91
C PHE A 297 -9.04 6.08 10.43
N THR A 298 -8.80 7.37 10.19
CA THR A 298 -8.53 7.93 8.86
C THR A 298 -7.11 8.47 8.84
N LEU A 299 -6.29 8.04 7.88
CA LEU A 299 -4.91 8.48 7.70
C LEU A 299 -4.82 9.51 6.58
N SER A 300 -4.10 10.60 6.80
CA SER A 300 -3.66 11.52 5.74
C SER A 300 -2.25 11.17 5.30
N VAL A 301 -2.04 11.12 3.99
CA VAL A 301 -0.74 11.00 3.33
C VAL A 301 -0.56 12.25 2.47
N GLN A 302 0.52 13.00 2.66
CA GLN A 302 0.75 14.28 1.99
C GLN A 302 2.15 14.33 1.40
N LEU A 303 2.26 14.72 0.13
CA LEU A 303 3.53 14.85 -0.58
C LEU A 303 4.42 15.90 0.11
N GLY A 304 5.61 15.48 0.54
CA GLY A 304 6.61 16.33 1.18
C GLY A 304 7.79 16.62 0.25
N GLU A 305 8.45 15.57 -0.25
CA GLU A 305 9.53 15.67 -1.24
C GLU A 305 9.10 15.01 -2.55
N PHE A 306 9.57 15.56 -3.68
CA PHE A 306 9.25 15.08 -5.02
C PHE A 306 10.44 15.24 -5.98
N GLU A 307 10.63 14.28 -6.86
CA GLU A 307 11.60 14.26 -7.95
C GLU A 307 10.97 13.61 -9.18
N ALA A 308 10.97 14.30 -10.32
CA ALA A 308 10.63 13.70 -11.60
C ALA A 308 11.82 12.86 -12.09
N LEU A 309 11.60 11.57 -12.33
CA LEU A 309 12.60 10.66 -12.89
C LEU A 309 12.59 10.73 -14.41
N ALA A 310 13.74 10.47 -15.03
CA ALA A 310 13.86 10.34 -16.48
C ALA A 310 13.05 9.13 -17.00
N ARG A 311 12.64 9.21 -18.27
CA ARG A 311 12.26 8.03 -19.06
C ARG A 311 13.54 7.40 -19.63
N PRO A 312 13.61 6.08 -19.83
CA PRO A 312 14.71 5.45 -20.55
C PRO A 312 14.66 5.80 -22.05
N ASP A 313 15.79 5.63 -22.74
CA ASP A 313 15.91 5.85 -24.18
C ASP A 313 15.39 4.64 -24.99
N CYS A 314 14.07 4.41 -24.92
CA CYS A 314 13.33 3.35 -25.62
C CYS A 314 11.82 3.64 -25.68
#